data_AF-A0A3D5F0A4-F1
#
_entry.id   AF-A0A3D5F0A4-F1
#
_cell.length_a   1.000
_cell.length_b   1.000
_cell.length_c   1.000
_cell.angle_alpha   90.00
_cell.angle_beta   90.00
_cell.angle_gamma   90.00
#
_symmetry.space_group_name_H-M   'P 1'
#
loop_
_entity.id
_entity.type
_entity.pdbx_description
1 polymer ?
#
loop_
_entity_poly.entity_id
_entity_poly.type
_entity_poly.pdbx_seq_one_letter_code
_entity_poly.pdbx_strand_id
1 'polypeptide(L)'
;MLAQLFRFRGGVKPETNKTISVQEPIAQAPLPARLFVPLHQSIGGAPNPLVEVGEKVRKGQLIGGADGWVSAAVHAPTSGRVLAMEPHVAAHPSGLPTLCVVIEPDGRDEWIERRAVDHRSLAPERVRELLRDAGVVGLGGAAFPSHAKLTPARAVAMEHLVINGAECEPFMTCDDMLMRERAEEIVRGIAIFRDLLAAREVLIGIEDNKPEAIAAMQAAVLRLAEDYRVVGVPTRYPAGGAKQLIRVLTGKEVPASKRSTELGVQCFNVATVYTA
;
A
#
# COMPACT_ATOMS: atom_id res chain seq x y z
N MET A 1 -5.31 21.06 19.69
CA MET A 1 -6.55 20.47 20.23
C MET A 1 -6.43 18.96 20.07
N LEU A 2 -6.45 18.18 21.16
CA LEU A 2 -6.34 16.71 21.05
C LEU A 2 -7.55 16.18 20.26
N ALA A 3 -7.29 15.35 19.25
CA ALA A 3 -8.35 14.70 18.48
C ALA A 3 -9.23 13.88 19.43
N GLN A 4 -10.56 14.04 19.38
CA GLN A 4 -11.45 13.16 20.12
C GLN A 4 -11.37 11.76 19.50
N LEU A 5 -10.89 10.79 20.28
CA LEU A 5 -10.87 9.39 19.89
C LEU A 5 -12.14 8.69 20.34
N PHE A 6 -12.69 7.86 19.46
CA PHE A 6 -13.85 7.03 19.75
C PHE A 6 -13.42 5.60 20.10
N ARG A 7 -14.33 4.84 20.72
CA ARG A 7 -14.07 3.47 21.16
C ARG A 7 -14.88 2.46 20.34
N PHE A 8 -14.35 1.25 20.22
CA PHE A 8 -15.07 0.08 19.72
C PHE A 8 -15.10 -1.04 20.78
N ARG A 9 -16.11 -1.92 20.69
CA ARG A 9 -16.30 -3.05 21.61
C ARG A 9 -15.35 -4.20 21.26
N GLY A 10 -14.84 -4.90 22.28
CA GLY A 10 -13.95 -6.06 22.10
C GLY A 10 -12.54 -5.69 21.63
N GLY A 11 -11.68 -6.68 21.47
CA GLY A 11 -10.25 -6.53 21.14
C GLY A 11 -9.33 -6.86 22.30
N VAL A 12 -8.13 -7.34 21.99
CA VAL A 12 -7.14 -7.91 22.91
C VAL A 12 -5.82 -7.15 22.84
N LYS A 13 -4.93 -7.40 23.81
CA LYS A 13 -3.56 -6.86 23.84
C LYS A 13 -2.58 -8.04 23.81
N PRO A 14 -2.26 -8.58 22.62
CA PRO A 14 -1.27 -9.64 22.52
C PRO A 14 0.13 -9.10 22.83
N GLU A 15 1.05 -9.99 23.18
CA GLU A 15 2.48 -9.65 23.18
C GLU A 15 2.89 -9.22 21.76
N THR A 16 3.51 -8.05 21.65
CA THR A 16 3.74 -7.42 20.33
C THR A 16 4.90 -8.06 19.59
N ASN A 17 5.95 -8.50 20.29
CA ASN A 17 7.18 -9.05 19.73
C ASN A 17 7.85 -8.19 18.64
N LYS A 18 7.65 -6.87 18.68
CA LYS A 18 8.17 -5.92 17.67
C LYS A 18 9.59 -5.42 17.97
N THR A 19 10.02 -5.45 19.22
CA THR A 19 11.30 -4.84 19.65
C THR A 19 12.54 -5.49 19.02
N ILE A 20 12.41 -6.72 18.50
CA ILE A 20 13.50 -7.45 17.88
C ILE A 20 13.83 -6.89 16.49
N SER A 21 12.81 -6.55 15.69
CA SER A 21 12.96 -6.17 14.28
C SER A 21 13.00 -4.67 14.01
N VAL A 22 12.96 -3.82 15.05
CA VAL A 22 13.09 -2.34 14.92
C VAL A 22 14.47 -1.82 15.34
N GLN A 23 15.43 -2.71 15.61
CA GLN A 23 16.76 -2.33 16.11
C GLN A 23 17.71 -1.88 14.99
N GLU A 24 17.41 -2.27 13.75
CA GLU A 24 18.23 -1.99 12.58
C GLU A 24 17.41 -1.24 11.54
N PRO A 25 18.03 -0.36 10.74
CA PRO A 25 17.33 0.36 9.69
C PRO A 25 16.91 -0.59 8.55
N ILE A 26 16.00 -0.11 7.70
CA ILE A 26 15.61 -0.78 6.45
C ILE A 26 16.87 -0.99 5.59
N ALA A 27 17.19 -2.25 5.33
CA ALA A 27 18.33 -2.68 4.53
C ALA A 27 17.89 -3.42 3.26
N GLN A 28 18.78 -3.46 2.27
CA GLN A 28 18.57 -4.23 1.05
C GLN A 28 18.85 -5.72 1.30
N ALA A 29 17.87 -6.57 1.00
CA ALA A 29 18.06 -8.02 1.06
C ALA A 29 19.03 -8.51 -0.04
N PRO A 30 19.79 -9.61 0.20
CA PRO A 30 20.62 -10.22 -0.82
C PRO A 30 19.82 -10.64 -2.05
N LEU A 31 20.41 -10.46 -3.23
CA LEU A 31 19.78 -10.85 -4.49
C LEU A 31 19.81 -12.39 -4.63
N PRO A 32 18.66 -13.07 -4.74
CA PRO A 32 18.63 -14.52 -4.88
C PRO A 32 19.06 -14.94 -6.29
N ALA A 33 19.50 -16.19 -6.45
CA ALA A 33 19.88 -16.73 -7.75
C ALA A 33 18.70 -16.84 -8.74
N ARG A 34 17.46 -16.92 -8.22
CA ARG A 34 16.24 -16.98 -9.02
C ARG A 34 15.12 -16.22 -8.34
N LEU A 35 14.30 -15.55 -9.14
CA LEU A 35 13.08 -14.87 -8.71
C LEU A 35 11.90 -15.49 -9.43
N PHE A 36 10.88 -15.88 -8.66
CA PHE A 36 9.61 -16.38 -9.17
C PHE A 36 8.59 -15.27 -8.97
N VAL A 37 8.20 -14.60 -10.04
CA VAL A 37 7.30 -13.44 -9.96
C VAL A 37 5.91 -13.86 -10.41
N PRO A 38 4.93 -14.01 -9.48
CA PRO A 38 3.55 -14.28 -9.85
C PRO A 38 3.00 -13.17 -10.75
N LEU A 39 2.32 -13.54 -11.83
CA LEU A 39 1.58 -12.59 -12.65
C LEU A 39 0.22 -12.23 -12.06
N HIS A 40 -0.23 -13.00 -11.07
CA HIS A 40 -1.45 -12.73 -10.31
C HIS A 40 -1.11 -12.32 -8.88
N GLN A 41 -0.97 -11.01 -8.63
CA GLN A 41 -0.60 -10.45 -7.32
C GLN A 41 -1.72 -9.62 -6.68
N SER A 42 -2.80 -9.35 -7.41
CA SER A 42 -3.95 -8.57 -6.94
C SER A 42 -5.24 -9.37 -7.10
N ILE A 43 -6.31 -8.97 -6.40
CA ILE A 43 -7.64 -9.52 -6.68
C ILE A 43 -8.08 -9.17 -8.11
N GLY A 44 -8.74 -10.13 -8.78
CA GLY A 44 -9.25 -9.99 -10.14
C GLY A 44 -8.19 -10.25 -11.23
N GLY A 45 -8.62 -10.18 -12.50
CA GLY A 45 -7.81 -10.42 -13.70
C GLY A 45 -7.35 -11.87 -13.90
N ALA A 46 -7.00 -12.22 -15.14
CA ALA A 46 -6.20 -13.40 -15.48
C ALA A 46 -4.74 -13.00 -15.73
N PRO A 47 -3.77 -13.91 -15.58
CA PRO A 47 -2.38 -13.65 -15.97
C PRO A 47 -2.27 -13.22 -17.43
N ASN A 48 -1.71 -12.03 -17.67
CA ASN A 48 -1.46 -11.48 -19.00
C ASN A 48 0.04 -11.22 -19.19
N PRO A 49 0.85 -12.24 -19.52
CA PRO A 49 2.29 -12.08 -19.68
C PRO A 49 2.64 -11.18 -20.86
N LEU A 50 3.65 -10.33 -20.69
CA LEU A 50 4.15 -9.38 -21.69
C LEU A 50 5.60 -9.61 -22.10
N VAL A 51 6.18 -10.74 -21.69
CA VAL A 51 7.58 -11.12 -21.97
C VAL A 51 7.66 -12.58 -22.39
N GLU A 52 8.73 -12.92 -23.11
CA GLU A 52 8.98 -14.27 -23.60
C GLU A 52 10.18 -14.94 -22.94
N VAL A 53 10.21 -16.28 -22.96
CA VAL A 53 11.35 -17.05 -22.45
C VAL A 53 12.61 -16.69 -23.24
N GLY A 54 13.68 -16.37 -22.52
CA GLY A 54 14.97 -15.97 -23.06
C GLY A 54 15.17 -14.47 -23.19
N GLU A 55 14.10 -13.67 -23.03
CA GLU A 55 14.13 -12.21 -23.07
C GLU A 55 14.97 -11.63 -21.91
N LYS A 56 15.65 -10.51 -22.17
CA LYS A 56 16.29 -9.70 -21.13
C LYS A 56 15.31 -8.65 -20.63
N VAL A 57 15.16 -8.55 -19.32
CA VAL A 57 14.28 -7.57 -18.69
C VAL A 57 15.10 -6.60 -17.83
N ARG A 58 14.61 -5.37 -17.70
CA ARG A 58 15.13 -4.36 -16.77
C ARG A 58 14.26 -4.26 -15.51
N LYS A 59 14.84 -3.76 -14.42
CA LYS A 59 14.08 -3.47 -13.20
C LYS A 59 12.99 -2.44 -13.47
N GLY A 60 11.79 -2.74 -13.01
CA GLY A 60 10.60 -1.92 -13.26
C GLY A 60 10.01 -2.08 -14.66
N GLN A 61 10.54 -2.97 -15.50
CA GLN A 61 9.92 -3.29 -16.79
C GLN A 61 8.62 -4.08 -16.57
N LEU A 62 7.57 -3.73 -17.30
CA LEU A 62 6.31 -4.47 -17.35
C LEU A 62 6.57 -5.91 -17.84
N ILE A 63 6.15 -6.89 -17.05
CA ILE A 63 6.20 -8.33 -17.40
C ILE A 63 4.82 -8.97 -17.39
N GLY A 64 3.85 -8.33 -16.73
CA GLY A 64 2.45 -8.71 -16.74
C GLY A 64 1.56 -7.48 -16.88
N GLY A 65 0.67 -7.48 -17.87
CA GLY A 65 -0.31 -6.41 -18.04
C GLY A 65 -1.47 -6.54 -17.06
N ALA A 66 -2.07 -5.41 -16.67
CA ALA A 66 -3.36 -5.44 -15.99
C ALA A 66 -4.44 -6.00 -16.96
N ASP A 67 -5.23 -6.96 -16.48
CA ASP A 67 -6.31 -7.59 -17.25
C ASP A 67 -7.68 -7.19 -16.69
N GLY A 68 -8.48 -6.49 -17.50
CA GLY A 68 -9.79 -5.98 -17.11
C GLY A 68 -9.73 -4.77 -16.16
N TRP A 69 -10.88 -4.43 -15.57
CA TRP A 69 -11.02 -3.21 -14.75
C TRP A 69 -10.39 -3.34 -13.36
N VAL A 70 -10.52 -4.52 -12.73
CA VAL A 70 -9.99 -4.81 -11.39
C VAL A 70 -8.77 -5.70 -11.55
N SER A 71 -7.64 -5.08 -11.89
CA SER A 71 -6.33 -5.72 -12.01
C SER A 71 -5.24 -4.64 -11.92
N ALA A 72 -4.01 -5.03 -11.62
CA ALA A 72 -2.85 -4.16 -11.58
C ALA A 72 -1.69 -4.83 -12.33
N ALA A 73 -0.84 -4.02 -12.96
CA ALA A 73 0.28 -4.54 -13.73
C ALA A 73 1.39 -5.12 -12.83
N VAL A 74 2.22 -6.01 -13.39
CA VAL A 74 3.32 -6.68 -12.69
C VAL A 74 4.63 -6.34 -13.40
N HIS A 75 5.67 -6.06 -12.60
CA HIS A 75 6.97 -5.60 -13.08
C HIS A 75 8.10 -6.54 -12.67
N ALA A 76 9.16 -6.57 -13.48
CA ALA A 76 10.39 -7.23 -13.12
C ALA A 76 11.03 -6.55 -11.88
N PRO A 77 11.28 -7.30 -10.79
CA PRO A 77 11.84 -6.75 -9.55
C PRO A 77 13.32 -6.35 -9.66
N THR A 78 14.01 -6.83 -10.69
CA THR A 78 15.44 -6.56 -10.97
C THR A 78 15.72 -6.78 -12.46
N SER A 79 16.92 -6.42 -12.93
CA SER A 79 17.37 -6.76 -14.29
C SER A 79 17.84 -8.21 -14.37
N GLY A 80 17.64 -8.84 -15.52
CA GLY A 80 18.00 -10.23 -15.69
C GLY A 80 17.46 -10.85 -16.96
N ARG A 81 17.40 -12.18 -16.97
CA ARG A 81 16.86 -12.98 -18.07
C ARG A 81 15.65 -13.78 -17.64
N VAL A 82 14.60 -13.76 -18.46
CA VAL A 82 13.45 -14.65 -18.29
C VAL A 82 13.87 -16.08 -18.62
N LEU A 83 13.89 -16.96 -17.62
CA LEU A 83 14.24 -18.36 -17.78
C LEU A 83 13.05 -19.22 -18.19
N ALA A 84 11.87 -18.92 -17.63
CA ALA A 84 10.67 -19.72 -17.83
C ALA A 84 9.42 -18.88 -17.55
N MET A 85 8.29 -19.34 -18.09
CA MET A 85 6.97 -18.86 -17.76
C MET A 85 6.08 -20.07 -17.47
N GLU A 86 5.90 -20.38 -16.20
CA GLU A 86 5.30 -21.65 -15.77
C GLU A 86 4.57 -21.51 -14.42
N PRO A 87 3.63 -22.42 -14.10
CA PRO A 87 2.93 -22.39 -12.82
C PRO A 87 3.87 -22.70 -11.65
N HIS A 88 3.88 -21.84 -10.64
CA HIS A 88 4.57 -22.06 -9.35
C HIS A 88 3.60 -21.83 -8.19
N VAL A 89 3.84 -22.50 -7.07
CA VAL A 89 3.03 -22.33 -5.86
C VAL A 89 3.10 -20.86 -5.42
N ALA A 90 1.93 -20.20 -5.37
CA ALA A 90 1.85 -18.83 -4.89
C ALA A 90 2.15 -18.78 -3.38
N ALA A 91 2.69 -17.66 -2.91
CA ALA A 91 2.84 -17.37 -1.48
C ALA A 91 1.48 -17.03 -0.83
N HIS A 92 0.52 -17.95 -0.96
CA HIS A 92 -0.84 -17.84 -0.45
C HIS A 92 -1.21 -19.12 0.32
N PRO A 93 -1.94 -19.05 1.45
CA PRO A 93 -2.26 -20.22 2.27
C PRO A 93 -2.99 -21.35 1.55
N SER A 94 -3.64 -21.08 0.40
CA SER A 94 -4.28 -22.13 -0.41
C SER A 94 -3.30 -23.10 -1.06
N GLY A 95 -2.03 -22.74 -1.20
CA GLY A 95 -1.01 -23.54 -1.90
C GLY A 95 -1.29 -23.73 -3.40
N LEU A 96 -2.21 -22.96 -3.98
CA LEU A 96 -2.55 -23.08 -5.40
C LEU A 96 -1.43 -22.51 -6.29
N PRO A 97 -1.13 -23.16 -7.42
CA PRO A 97 -0.17 -22.65 -8.37
C PRO A 97 -0.74 -21.43 -9.12
N THR A 98 0.14 -20.51 -9.50
CA THR A 98 -0.15 -19.37 -10.35
C THR A 98 0.94 -19.22 -11.40
N LEU A 99 0.60 -18.66 -12.56
CA LEU A 99 1.59 -18.42 -13.62
C LEU A 99 2.63 -17.42 -13.13
N CYS A 100 3.90 -17.83 -13.15
CA CYS A 100 5.01 -17.01 -12.73
C CYS A 100 5.99 -16.77 -13.89
N VAL A 101 6.61 -15.60 -13.91
CA VAL A 101 7.81 -15.33 -14.70
C VAL A 101 9.02 -15.66 -13.83
N VAL A 102 9.84 -16.60 -14.27
CA VAL A 102 11.07 -16.98 -13.59
C VAL A 102 12.21 -16.15 -14.14
N ILE A 103 12.85 -15.35 -13.30
CA ILE A 103 13.94 -14.44 -13.68
C ILE A 103 15.24 -14.89 -13.02
N GLU A 104 16.28 -15.03 -13.82
CA GLU A 104 17.67 -15.11 -13.37
C GLU A 104 18.24 -13.69 -13.31
N PRO A 105 18.52 -13.15 -12.10
CA PRO A 105 19.10 -11.82 -12.00
C PRO A 105 20.51 -11.76 -12.59
N ASP A 106 20.82 -10.67 -13.29
CA ASP A 106 22.16 -10.46 -13.87
C ASP A 106 23.14 -9.75 -12.92
N GLY A 107 22.68 -9.43 -11.71
CA GLY A 107 23.44 -8.71 -10.68
C GLY A 107 23.60 -7.22 -10.91
N ARG A 108 23.00 -6.65 -11.97
CA ARG A 108 23.16 -5.22 -12.33
C ARG A 108 22.10 -4.33 -11.72
N ASP A 109 20.93 -4.88 -11.41
CA ASP A 109 19.77 -4.15 -10.90
C ASP A 109 19.40 -2.91 -11.76
N GLU A 110 19.60 -3.02 -13.08
CA GLU A 110 19.48 -1.91 -14.02
C GLU A 110 18.01 -1.53 -14.24
N TRP A 111 17.64 -0.29 -13.90
CA TRP A 111 16.29 0.24 -14.05
C TRP A 111 15.94 0.58 -15.50
N ILE A 112 14.65 0.50 -15.83
CA ILE A 112 14.08 1.24 -16.96
C ILE A 112 14.26 2.76 -16.77
N GLU A 113 14.10 3.53 -17.84
CA GLU A 113 14.05 4.99 -17.73
C GLU A 113 12.87 5.40 -16.82
N ARG A 114 13.16 6.16 -15.76
CA ARG A 114 12.14 6.65 -14.82
C ARG A 114 11.84 8.10 -15.12
N ARG A 115 10.56 8.43 -15.27
CA ARG A 115 10.09 9.80 -15.48
C ARG A 115 9.18 10.20 -14.34
N ALA A 116 9.50 11.31 -13.69
CA ALA A 116 8.61 11.91 -12.71
C ALA A 116 7.34 12.39 -13.42
N VAL A 117 6.19 12.17 -12.78
CA VAL A 117 4.89 12.62 -13.27
C VAL A 117 4.32 13.59 -12.26
N ASP A 118 3.98 14.80 -12.71
CA ASP A 118 3.19 15.72 -11.91
C ASP A 118 1.71 15.34 -12.04
N HIS A 119 1.17 14.65 -11.03
CA HIS A 119 -0.21 14.17 -11.04
C HIS A 119 -1.23 15.32 -11.10
N ARG A 120 -0.87 16.52 -10.63
CA ARG A 120 -1.77 17.69 -10.63
C ARG A 120 -1.97 18.28 -12.02
N SER A 121 -1.05 17.99 -12.94
CA SER A 121 -1.14 18.39 -14.35
C SER A 121 -2.02 17.47 -15.20
N LEU A 122 -2.48 16.34 -14.64
CA LEU A 122 -3.20 15.29 -15.35
C LEU A 122 -4.67 15.20 -14.91
N ALA A 123 -5.53 14.71 -15.79
CA ALA A 123 -6.88 14.33 -15.41
C ALA A 123 -6.85 13.20 -14.36
N PRO A 124 -7.74 13.19 -13.36
CA PRO A 124 -7.78 12.15 -12.31
C PRO A 124 -7.85 10.72 -12.85
N GLU A 125 -8.56 10.50 -13.96
CA GLU A 125 -8.64 9.22 -14.67
C GLU A 125 -7.26 8.78 -15.16
N ARG A 126 -6.47 9.69 -15.71
CA ARG A 126 -5.13 9.38 -16.22
C ARG A 126 -4.17 9.03 -15.10
N VAL A 127 -4.26 9.71 -13.95
CA VAL A 127 -3.48 9.36 -12.75
C VAL A 127 -3.85 7.96 -12.24
N ARG A 128 -5.15 7.61 -12.24
CA ARG A 128 -5.61 6.26 -11.89
C ARG A 128 -5.06 5.20 -12.85
N GLU A 129 -5.04 5.45 -14.16
CA GLU A 129 -4.42 4.54 -15.13
C GLU A 129 -2.92 4.36 -14.86
N LEU A 130 -2.19 5.43 -14.56
CA LEU A 130 -0.77 5.34 -14.20
C LEU A 130 -0.55 4.51 -12.95
N LEU A 131 -1.39 4.65 -11.91
CA LEU A 131 -1.30 3.80 -10.70
C LEU A 131 -1.58 2.32 -11.01
N ARG A 132 -2.53 2.03 -11.90
CA ARG A 132 -2.82 0.67 -12.37
C ARG A 132 -1.62 0.10 -13.11
N ASP A 133 -1.08 0.86 -14.05
CA ASP A 133 0.02 0.46 -14.93
C ASP A 133 1.35 0.39 -14.16
N ALA A 134 1.50 1.14 -13.06
CA ALA A 134 2.62 1.03 -12.12
C ALA A 134 2.47 -0.16 -11.14
N GLY A 135 1.34 -0.87 -11.14
CA GLY A 135 1.13 -2.03 -10.30
C GLY A 135 0.79 -1.71 -8.84
N VAL A 136 0.29 -0.51 -8.56
CA VAL A 136 0.01 -0.06 -7.18
C VAL A 136 -1.25 -0.73 -6.65
N VAL A 137 -1.08 -1.54 -5.60
CA VAL A 137 -2.14 -2.32 -4.96
C VAL A 137 -2.20 -2.05 -3.46
N GLY A 138 -3.32 -2.42 -2.82
CA GLY A 138 -3.50 -2.29 -1.38
C GLY A 138 -2.60 -3.22 -0.57
N LEU A 139 -1.54 -2.67 0.00
CA LEU A 139 -0.57 -3.37 0.86
C LEU A 139 -1.03 -3.59 2.31
N GLY A 140 -2.31 -3.34 2.61
CA GLY A 140 -2.94 -3.74 3.88
C GLY A 140 -3.37 -5.20 3.96
N GLY A 141 -3.05 -6.02 2.96
CA GLY A 141 -3.25 -7.48 2.96
C GLY A 141 -4.14 -8.03 1.84
N ALA A 142 -5.15 -7.29 1.38
CA ALA A 142 -6.07 -7.77 0.35
C ALA A 142 -5.57 -7.60 -1.11
N ALA A 143 -4.48 -6.86 -1.31
CA ALA A 143 -3.93 -6.54 -2.63
C ALA A 143 -4.98 -6.01 -3.63
N PHE A 144 -5.94 -5.22 -3.15
CA PHE A 144 -6.97 -4.64 -4.01
C PHE A 144 -6.35 -3.52 -4.87
N PRO A 145 -6.53 -3.51 -6.22
CA PRO A 145 -5.95 -2.48 -7.08
C PRO A 145 -6.29 -1.06 -6.63
N SER A 146 -5.26 -0.24 -6.38
CA SER A 146 -5.44 1.08 -5.76
C SER A 146 -6.21 2.03 -6.67
N HIS A 147 -6.03 1.98 -7.98
CA HIS A 147 -6.77 2.80 -8.95
C HIS A 147 -8.29 2.61 -8.85
N ALA A 148 -8.73 1.36 -8.72
CA ALA A 148 -10.14 1.02 -8.59
C ALA A 148 -10.69 1.51 -7.24
N LYS A 149 -9.90 1.42 -6.16
CA LYS A 149 -10.27 1.92 -4.84
C LYS A 149 -10.26 3.46 -4.73
N LEU A 150 -9.49 4.12 -5.59
CA LEU A 150 -9.41 5.58 -5.78
C LEU A 150 -10.48 6.12 -6.73
N THR A 151 -11.41 5.28 -7.18
CA THR A 151 -12.59 5.74 -7.93
C THR A 151 -13.62 6.27 -6.92
N PRO A 152 -13.94 7.58 -6.94
CA PRO A 152 -14.83 8.18 -5.96
C PRO A 152 -16.28 7.68 -6.12
N ALA A 153 -17.02 7.65 -5.00
CA ALA A 153 -18.46 7.38 -5.04
C ALA A 153 -19.18 8.62 -5.60
N ARG A 154 -20.02 8.46 -6.63
CA ARG A 154 -20.69 9.59 -7.31
C ARG A 154 -21.67 10.37 -6.41
N ALA A 155 -22.21 9.73 -5.37
CA ALA A 155 -23.31 10.28 -4.58
C ALA A 155 -22.88 10.89 -3.23
N VAL A 156 -21.66 10.62 -2.77
CA VAL A 156 -21.20 10.99 -1.43
C VAL A 156 -19.82 11.63 -1.52
N ALA A 157 -19.72 12.88 -1.06
CA ALA A 157 -18.44 13.57 -0.98
C ALA A 157 -17.49 12.87 0.00
N MET A 158 -16.19 12.86 -0.30
CA MET A 158 -15.19 12.26 0.56
C MET A 158 -14.84 13.21 1.71
N GLU A 159 -15.30 12.91 2.91
CA GLU A 159 -15.03 13.72 4.10
C GLU A 159 -13.67 13.39 4.70
N HIS A 160 -13.35 12.09 4.86
CA HIS A 160 -12.10 11.65 5.48
C HIS A 160 -11.36 10.64 4.61
N LEU A 161 -10.09 10.94 4.32
CA LEU A 161 -9.10 9.95 3.91
C LEU A 161 -8.36 9.48 5.16
N VAL A 162 -8.55 8.21 5.52
CA VAL A 162 -7.83 7.57 6.63
C VAL A 162 -6.61 6.85 6.08
N ILE A 163 -5.45 7.13 6.68
CA ILE A 163 -4.21 6.42 6.43
C ILE A 163 -3.89 5.56 7.64
N ASN A 164 -3.81 4.26 7.41
CA ASN A 164 -3.63 3.24 8.42
C ASN A 164 -2.14 2.90 8.58
N GLY A 165 -1.55 3.44 9.64
CA GLY A 165 -0.22 3.07 10.14
C GLY A 165 -0.31 2.34 11.49
N ALA A 166 -1.44 1.68 11.79
CA ALA A 166 -1.64 1.04 13.08
C ALA A 166 -0.74 -0.18 13.26
N GLU A 167 -0.68 -1.09 12.28
CA GLU A 167 0.13 -2.33 12.31
C GLU A 167 0.02 -3.06 13.66
N CYS A 168 -1.15 -3.63 13.94
CA CYS A 168 -1.50 -4.21 15.25
C CYS A 168 -1.15 -5.71 15.37
N GLU A 169 -0.68 -6.31 14.28
CA GLU A 169 -0.24 -7.70 14.19
C GLU A 169 1.09 -7.89 14.96
N PRO A 170 1.21 -8.96 15.78
CA PRO A 170 2.48 -9.33 16.38
C PRO A 170 3.57 -9.59 15.33
N PHE A 171 4.83 -9.30 15.66
CA PHE A 171 6.03 -9.46 14.81
C PHE A 171 6.13 -8.57 13.56
N MET A 172 5.02 -8.06 13.01
CA MET A 172 5.10 -7.13 11.88
C MET A 172 5.69 -5.80 12.35
N THR A 173 6.66 -5.24 11.61
CA THR A 173 7.26 -3.92 11.89
C THR A 173 7.55 -3.11 10.62
N CYS A 174 7.08 -3.60 9.46
CA CYS A 174 7.34 -2.98 8.17
C CYS A 174 6.73 -1.58 8.04
N ASP A 175 5.50 -1.38 8.52
CA ASP A 175 4.83 -0.07 8.45
C ASP A 175 5.44 0.92 9.45
N ASP A 176 5.82 0.43 10.64
CA ASP A 176 6.52 1.22 11.65
C ASP A 176 7.85 1.76 11.10
N MET A 177 8.70 0.86 10.60
CA MET A 177 10.00 1.24 10.03
C MET A 177 9.85 2.13 8.79
N LEU A 178 8.86 1.85 7.94
CA LEU A 178 8.60 2.68 6.75
C LEU A 178 8.20 4.11 7.15
N MET A 179 7.33 4.28 8.14
CA MET A 179 6.95 5.60 8.65
C MET A 179 8.11 6.33 9.31
N ARG A 180 9.02 5.63 9.99
CA ARG A 180 10.21 6.25 10.60
C ARG A 180 11.17 6.79 9.56
N GLU A 181 11.43 6.02 8.51
CA GLU A 181 12.55 6.30 7.60
C GLU A 181 12.16 6.88 6.24
N ARG A 182 10.88 6.79 5.84
CA ARG A 182 10.37 7.22 4.52
C ARG A 182 9.06 8.03 4.65
N ALA A 183 8.94 8.79 5.75
CA ALA A 183 7.76 9.59 6.08
C ALA A 183 7.39 10.60 4.99
N GLU A 184 8.39 11.20 4.35
CA GLU A 184 8.18 12.23 3.33
C GLU A 184 7.48 11.68 2.09
N GLU A 185 7.94 10.53 1.62
CA GLU A 185 7.40 9.80 0.49
C GLU A 185 5.97 9.36 0.78
N ILE A 186 5.69 8.88 2.00
CA ILE A 186 4.33 8.57 2.46
C ILE A 186 3.44 9.82 2.34
N VAL A 187 3.87 10.98 2.87
CA VAL A 187 3.08 12.22 2.83
C VAL A 187 2.85 12.70 1.38
N ARG A 188 3.83 12.57 0.49
CA ARG A 188 3.67 12.88 -0.94
C ARG A 188 2.64 11.95 -1.61
N GLY A 189 2.71 10.65 -1.34
CA GLY A 189 1.74 9.68 -1.87
C GLY A 189 0.32 9.90 -1.34
N ILE A 190 0.18 10.31 -0.07
CA ILE A 190 -1.10 10.73 0.51
C ILE A 190 -1.71 11.90 -0.29
N ALA A 191 -0.89 12.87 -0.74
CA ALA A 191 -1.38 14.00 -1.55
C ALA A 191 -2.02 13.53 -2.85
N ILE A 192 -1.41 12.56 -3.55
CA ILE A 192 -1.98 11.95 -4.76
C ILE A 192 -3.37 11.38 -4.47
N PHE A 193 -3.49 10.62 -3.37
CA PHE A 193 -4.73 9.93 -3.03
C PHE A 193 -5.82 10.90 -2.56
N ARG A 194 -5.43 11.92 -1.79
CA ARG A 194 -6.30 13.00 -1.32
C ARG A 194 -6.89 13.79 -2.49
N ASP A 195 -6.05 14.15 -3.46
CA ASP A 195 -6.47 14.90 -4.65
C ASP A 195 -7.41 14.06 -5.54
N LEU A 196 -7.07 12.77 -5.77
CA LEU A 196 -7.91 11.86 -6.58
C LEU A 196 -9.31 11.61 -5.99
N LEU A 197 -9.41 11.62 -4.67
CA LEU A 197 -10.66 11.40 -3.94
C LEU A 197 -11.39 12.70 -3.58
N ALA A 198 -10.74 13.86 -3.79
CA ALA A 198 -11.17 15.16 -3.27
C ALA A 198 -11.52 15.09 -1.77
N ALA A 199 -10.67 14.43 -0.98
CA ALA A 199 -10.90 14.25 0.45
C ALA A 199 -10.73 15.56 1.22
N ARG A 200 -11.73 15.91 2.03
CA ARG A 200 -11.72 17.16 2.81
C ARG A 200 -10.67 17.14 3.93
N GLU A 201 -10.54 16.03 4.64
CA GLU A 201 -9.57 15.87 5.72
C GLU A 201 -8.77 14.57 5.56
N VAL A 202 -7.50 14.61 5.96
CA VAL A 202 -6.62 13.44 6.04
C VAL A 202 -6.31 13.12 7.50
N LEU A 203 -6.55 11.88 7.91
CA LEU A 203 -6.28 11.36 9.25
C LEU A 203 -5.30 10.19 9.16
N ILE A 204 -4.10 10.33 9.73
CA ILE A 204 -3.07 9.29 9.77
C ILE A 204 -3.12 8.64 11.16
N GLY A 205 -3.71 7.46 11.26
CA GLY A 205 -3.85 6.72 12.51
C GLY A 205 -2.67 5.79 12.74
N ILE A 206 -1.93 6.02 13.83
CA ILE A 206 -0.73 5.26 14.21
C ILE A 206 -0.89 4.80 15.66
N GLU A 207 -0.57 3.54 15.97
CA GLU A 207 -0.68 3.07 17.36
C GLU A 207 0.28 3.84 18.30
N ASP A 208 -0.19 4.12 19.52
CA ASP A 208 0.54 4.89 20.54
C ASP A 208 1.83 4.23 21.03
N ASN A 209 2.04 2.95 20.74
CA ASN A 209 3.30 2.25 20.96
C ASN A 209 4.39 2.55 19.91
N LYS A 210 4.14 3.40 18.91
CA LYS A 210 5.10 3.78 17.86
C LYS A 210 5.44 5.28 17.89
N PRO A 211 6.03 5.80 18.99
CA PRO A 211 6.27 7.24 19.15
C PRO A 211 7.23 7.80 18.09
N GLU A 212 8.22 7.03 17.64
CA GLU A 212 9.17 7.45 16.60
C GLU A 212 8.48 7.62 15.24
N ALA A 213 7.60 6.69 14.86
CA ALA A 213 6.80 6.82 13.63
C ALA A 213 5.86 8.03 13.68
N ILE A 214 5.20 8.27 14.82
CA ILE A 214 4.34 9.45 15.02
C ILE A 214 5.16 10.73 14.83
N ALA A 215 6.33 10.83 15.47
CA ALA A 215 7.19 12.00 15.37
C ALA A 215 7.70 12.22 13.93
N ALA A 216 8.16 11.16 13.26
CA ALA A 216 8.64 11.23 11.87
C ALA A 216 7.54 11.69 10.91
N MET A 217 6.34 11.12 11.03
CA MET A 217 5.18 11.51 10.21
C MET A 217 4.74 12.95 10.48
N GLN A 218 4.71 13.40 11.74
CA GLN A 218 4.40 14.79 12.08
C GLN A 218 5.42 15.76 11.49
N ALA A 219 6.71 15.43 11.58
CA ALA A 219 7.79 16.23 11.01
C ALA A 219 7.68 16.32 9.48
N ALA A 220 7.37 15.19 8.81
CA ALA A 220 7.19 15.16 7.36
C ALA A 220 6.00 15.99 6.89
N VAL A 221 4.85 15.91 7.58
CA VAL A 221 3.66 16.72 7.30
C VAL A 221 3.99 18.22 7.43
N LEU A 222 4.62 18.62 8.53
CA LEU A 222 5.01 20.01 8.77
C LEU A 222 5.96 20.53 7.68
N ARG A 223 6.98 19.76 7.35
CA ARG A 223 8.01 20.15 6.38
C ARG A 223 7.48 20.26 4.96
N LEU A 224 6.49 19.43 4.58
CA LEU A 224 5.82 19.52 3.27
C LEU A 224 4.66 20.53 3.25
N ALA A 225 4.41 21.22 4.37
CA ALA A 225 3.33 22.19 4.53
C ALA A 225 1.94 21.61 4.21
N GLU A 226 1.72 20.33 4.54
CA GLU A 226 0.42 19.68 4.44
C GLU A 226 -0.37 19.85 5.76
N ASP A 227 -1.69 19.77 5.71
CA ASP A 227 -2.59 19.95 6.86
C ASP A 227 -3.08 18.63 7.48
N TYR A 228 -2.37 17.55 7.23
CA TYR A 228 -2.75 16.20 7.65
C TYR A 228 -2.66 16.03 9.17
N ARG A 229 -3.61 15.29 9.75
CA ARG A 229 -3.63 15.04 11.20
C ARG A 229 -3.02 13.68 11.51
N VAL A 230 -1.84 13.66 12.12
CA VAL A 230 -1.24 12.45 12.69
C VAL A 230 -1.83 12.22 14.09
N VAL A 231 -2.50 11.08 14.26
CA VAL A 231 -3.27 10.75 15.46
C VAL A 231 -2.79 9.43 16.05
N GLY A 232 -2.26 9.51 17.27
CA GLY A 232 -1.98 8.33 18.09
C GLY A 232 -3.29 7.62 18.47
N VAL A 233 -3.40 6.32 18.20
CA VAL A 233 -4.56 5.49 18.55
C VAL A 233 -4.16 4.42 19.57
N PRO A 234 -5.09 3.93 20.42
CA PRO A 234 -4.73 2.96 21.46
C PRO A 234 -4.22 1.65 20.86
N THR A 235 -3.06 1.17 21.32
CA THR A 235 -2.52 -0.15 20.96
C THR A 235 -3.48 -1.26 21.40
N ARG A 236 -4.17 -1.87 20.43
CA ARG A 236 -5.19 -2.90 20.68
C ARG A 236 -5.47 -3.66 19.40
N TYR A 237 -5.36 -4.98 19.41
CA TYR A 237 -5.79 -5.78 18.26
C TYR A 237 -7.32 -5.97 18.26
N PRO A 238 -8.06 -5.79 17.15
CA PRO A 238 -7.62 -5.46 15.79
C PRO A 238 -7.91 -3.99 15.42
N ALA A 239 -7.32 -3.00 16.11
CA ALA A 239 -7.53 -1.57 15.85
C ALA A 239 -7.04 -1.15 14.46
N GLY A 240 -6.05 -1.87 13.89
CA GLY A 240 -5.61 -1.72 12.51
C GLY A 240 -6.61 -2.22 11.46
N GLY A 241 -7.69 -2.88 11.86
CA GLY A 241 -8.79 -3.18 10.94
C GLY A 241 -9.44 -1.90 10.42
N ALA A 242 -9.68 -1.81 9.11
CA ALA A 242 -10.17 -0.56 8.49
C ALA A 242 -11.45 -0.02 9.15
N LYS A 243 -12.40 -0.89 9.49
CA LYS A 243 -13.66 -0.47 10.17
C LYS A 243 -13.41 0.05 11.58
N GLN A 244 -12.50 -0.59 12.33
CA GLN A 244 -12.12 -0.21 13.69
C GLN A 244 -11.39 1.13 13.67
N LEU A 245 -10.41 1.31 12.80
CA LEU A 245 -9.65 2.55 12.69
C LEU A 245 -10.53 3.72 12.27
N ILE A 246 -11.40 3.52 11.27
CA ILE A 246 -12.40 4.53 10.86
C ILE A 246 -13.26 4.94 12.05
N ARG A 247 -13.79 3.97 12.79
CA ARG A 247 -14.59 4.26 13.99
C ARG A 247 -13.79 5.04 15.02
N VAL A 248 -12.57 4.63 15.34
CA VAL A 248 -11.71 5.29 16.34
C VAL A 248 -11.43 6.75 15.97
N LEU A 249 -11.16 7.03 14.68
CA LEU A 249 -10.76 8.36 14.22
C LEU A 249 -11.93 9.30 13.90
N THR A 250 -13.07 8.74 13.45
CA THR A 250 -14.18 9.55 12.90
C THR A 250 -15.51 9.37 13.65
N GLY A 251 -15.61 8.37 14.52
CA GLY A 251 -16.86 7.98 15.18
C GLY A 251 -17.85 7.22 14.27
N LYS A 252 -17.57 7.13 12.97
CA LYS A 252 -18.44 6.46 11.99
C LYS A 252 -18.30 4.94 12.11
N GLU A 253 -19.40 4.26 12.41
CA GLU A 253 -19.46 2.80 12.43
C GLU A 253 -19.92 2.29 11.05
N VAL A 254 -19.05 1.56 10.34
CA VAL A 254 -19.33 1.03 9.00
C VAL A 254 -20.15 -0.26 9.11
N PRO A 255 -21.43 -0.28 8.69
CA PRO A 255 -22.25 -1.49 8.75
C PRO A 255 -21.68 -2.65 7.91
N ALA A 256 -22.16 -3.87 8.14
CA ALA A 256 -21.76 -5.02 7.33
C ALA A 256 -22.19 -4.89 5.85
N SER A 257 -23.37 -4.32 5.61
CA SER A 257 -24.00 -4.18 4.30
C SER A 257 -23.55 -2.96 3.49
N LYS A 258 -22.70 -2.10 4.04
CA LYS A 258 -22.26 -0.85 3.41
C LYS A 258 -20.75 -0.76 3.27
N ARG A 259 -20.32 0.01 2.28
CA ARG A 259 -18.91 0.41 2.10
C ARG A 259 -18.65 1.69 2.89
N SER A 260 -17.42 1.88 3.38
CA SER A 260 -17.04 3.11 4.08
C SER A 260 -17.17 4.36 3.20
N THR A 261 -17.02 4.21 1.88
CA THR A 261 -17.19 5.30 0.91
C THR A 261 -18.61 5.86 0.86
N GLU A 262 -19.62 5.04 1.22
CA GLU A 262 -21.01 5.51 1.37
C GLU A 262 -21.21 6.39 2.62
N LEU A 263 -20.22 6.43 3.51
CA LEU A 263 -20.16 7.31 4.69
C LEU A 263 -19.15 8.45 4.51
N GLY A 264 -18.64 8.64 3.29
CA GLY A 264 -17.61 9.64 2.98
C GLY A 264 -16.26 9.34 3.61
N VAL A 265 -15.91 8.07 3.81
CA VAL A 265 -14.60 7.67 4.35
C VAL A 265 -13.93 6.62 3.47
N GLN A 266 -12.65 6.83 3.16
CA GLN A 266 -11.82 5.83 2.49
C GLN A 266 -10.56 5.59 3.29
N CYS A 267 -10.14 4.33 3.41
CA CYS A 267 -8.99 3.94 4.23
C CYS A 267 -7.92 3.24 3.38
N PHE A 268 -6.66 3.69 3.44
CA PHE A 268 -5.51 3.04 2.80
C PHE A 268 -4.41 2.78 3.82
N ASN A 269 -3.58 1.78 3.58
CA ASN A 269 -2.42 1.50 4.41
C ASN A 269 -1.25 2.43 4.04
N VAL A 270 -0.37 2.75 5.00
CA VAL A 270 0.79 3.63 4.80
C VAL A 270 1.73 3.15 3.69
N ALA A 271 1.99 1.85 3.59
CA ALA A 271 2.82 1.29 2.52
C ALA A 271 2.14 1.44 1.14
N THR A 272 0.81 1.41 1.08
CA THR A 272 0.08 1.59 -0.19
C THR A 272 0.24 3.00 -0.78
N VAL A 273 0.21 4.02 0.08
CA VAL A 273 0.43 5.41 -0.37
C VAL A 273 1.90 5.67 -0.65
N TYR A 274 2.81 5.03 0.09
CA TYR A 274 4.25 5.12 -0.18
C TYR A 274 4.65 4.64 -1.59
N THR A 275 3.97 3.63 -2.13
CA THR A 275 4.30 3.04 -3.43
C THR A 275 3.68 3.76 -4.64
N ALA A 276 2.90 4.82 -4.41
CA ALA A 276 2.22 5.61 -5.43
C ALA A 276 3.11 6.74 -5.98
#